data_AF-A0A8R2C981-F1
#
_entry.id   AF-A0A8R2C981-F1
#
_cell.length_a   1.000
_cell.length_b   1.000
_cell.length_c   1.000
_cell.angle_alpha   90.00
_cell.angle_beta   90.00
_cell.angle_gamma   90.00
#
_symmetry.space_group_name_H-M   'P 1'
#
loop_
_entity.id
_entity.type
_entity.pdbx_description
1 polymer ?
#
loop_
_entity_poly.entity_id
_entity_poly.type
_entity_poly.pdbx_seq_one_letter_code
_entity_poly.pdbx_strand_id
1 'polypeptide(L)'
;MNTNISHYTKDRPSVLGLRLATLVVVIALLTMHLRSVRVFRWEQSVSGGLLVTYSLSTLGLALCAGIERCGGNAFQAFICGVGSALFAVNAATIWRRWRNVDDLTRVVAELLDALGVRLGRQIIIKVLLSTATAVLLLVDLVLSPLLRPYD
;
A
#
# COMPACT_ATOMS: atom_id res chain seq x y z
N MET A 1 -16.08 -17.98 40.55
CA MET A 1 -14.75 -17.57 40.08
C MET A 1 -14.36 -18.49 38.94
N ASN A 2 -14.05 -17.93 37.77
CA ASN A 2 -13.40 -18.54 36.61
C ASN A 2 -14.06 -19.72 35.88
N THR A 3 -14.74 -19.43 34.75
CA THR A 3 -14.74 -20.30 33.55
C THR A 3 -14.97 -19.56 32.22
N ASN A 4 -15.35 -18.28 32.19
CA ASN A 4 -15.71 -17.57 30.95
C ASN A 4 -14.57 -16.84 30.21
N ILE A 5 -13.29 -17.10 30.51
CA ILE A 5 -12.16 -16.37 29.89
C ILE A 5 -11.57 -17.11 28.67
N SER A 6 -11.85 -18.41 28.53
CA SER A 6 -11.16 -19.25 27.52
C SER A 6 -11.69 -19.13 26.09
N HIS A 7 -12.87 -18.54 25.87
CA HIS A 7 -13.45 -18.42 24.52
C HIS A 7 -13.13 -17.08 23.82
N TYR A 8 -12.65 -16.06 24.55
CA TYR A 8 -12.39 -14.72 23.98
C TYR A 8 -11.01 -14.57 23.31
N THR A 9 -10.12 -15.56 23.49
CA THR A 9 -8.70 -15.46 23.13
C THR A 9 -8.33 -16.21 21.85
N LYS A 10 -9.20 -17.07 21.32
CA LYS A 10 -8.81 -18.00 20.23
C LYS A 10 -8.82 -17.35 18.83
N ASP A 11 -9.63 -16.30 18.62
CA ASP A 11 -9.78 -15.66 17.29
C ASP A 11 -8.98 -14.35 17.12
N ARG A 12 -8.56 -13.72 18.23
CA ARG A 12 -7.70 -12.53 18.22
C ARG A 12 -6.29 -12.73 17.64
N PRO A 13 -5.58 -13.87 17.84
CA PRO A 13 -4.22 -14.03 17.29
C PRO A 13 -4.23 -14.12 15.76
N SER A 14 -5.28 -14.66 15.15
CA SER A 14 -5.43 -14.81 13.70
C SER A 14 -5.53 -13.44 13.01
N VAL A 15 -6.36 -12.55 13.56
CA VAL A 15 -6.51 -11.18 13.04
C VAL A 15 -5.25 -10.35 13.28
N LEU A 16 -4.59 -10.52 14.44
CA LEU A 16 -3.34 -9.82 14.73
C LEU A 16 -2.20 -10.29 13.81
N GLY A 17 -2.11 -11.60 13.56
CA GLY A 17 -1.14 -12.21 12.66
C GLY A 17 -1.33 -11.77 11.21
N LEU A 18 -2.59 -11.74 10.72
CA LEU A 18 -2.93 -11.19 9.41
C LEU A 18 -2.44 -9.73 9.29
N ARG A 19 -2.73 -8.89 10.28
CA ARG A 19 -2.32 -7.47 10.27
C ARG A 19 -0.81 -7.28 10.25
N LEU A 20 -0.07 -8.02 11.06
CA LEU A 20 1.39 -7.99 11.08
C LEU A 20 1.98 -8.42 9.73
N ALA A 21 1.44 -9.50 9.14
CA ALA A 21 1.85 -9.96 7.83
C ALA A 21 1.56 -8.89 6.75
N THR A 22 0.36 -8.30 6.74
CA THR A 22 -0.02 -7.23 5.82
C THR A 22 0.91 -6.03 5.96
N LEU A 23 1.27 -5.63 7.18
CA LEU A 23 2.17 -4.50 7.44
C LEU A 23 3.59 -4.78 6.93
N VAL A 24 4.13 -5.97 7.20
CA VAL A 24 5.45 -6.40 6.69
C VAL A 24 5.46 -6.42 5.17
N VAL A 25 4.41 -6.97 4.55
CA VAL A 25 4.28 -7.03 3.09
C VAL A 25 4.17 -5.63 2.49
N VAL A 26 3.35 -4.75 3.08
CA VAL A 26 3.22 -3.35 2.64
C VAL A 26 4.56 -2.62 2.74
N ILE A 27 5.30 -2.76 3.85
CA ILE A 27 6.63 -2.16 4.00
C ILE A 27 7.61 -2.71 2.94
N ALA A 28 7.60 -4.02 2.69
CA ALA A 28 8.45 -4.63 1.68
C ALA A 28 8.12 -4.09 0.27
N LEU A 29 6.83 -3.99 -0.08
CA LEU A 29 6.36 -3.44 -1.35
C LEU A 29 6.73 -1.96 -1.49
N LEU A 30 6.58 -1.16 -0.42
CA LEU A 30 6.99 0.25 -0.36
C LEU A 30 8.50 0.41 -0.59
N THR A 31 9.29 -0.46 0.04
CA THR A 31 10.76 -0.49 -0.07
C THR A 31 11.19 -0.85 -1.49
N MET A 32 10.53 -1.84 -2.10
CA MET A 32 10.73 -2.20 -3.51
C MET A 32 10.32 -1.05 -4.44
N HIS A 33 9.23 -0.33 -4.13
CA HIS A 33 8.80 0.87 -4.87
C HIS A 33 9.85 1.96 -4.90
N LEU A 34 10.46 2.26 -3.75
CA LEU A 34 11.52 3.26 -3.63
C LEU A 34 12.84 2.85 -4.31
N ARG A 35 13.11 1.53 -4.40
CA ARG A 35 14.35 1.00 -4.95
C ARG A 35 14.27 0.66 -6.44
N SER A 36 13.09 0.36 -6.98
CA SER A 36 12.95 -0.24 -8.32
C SER A 36 13.29 0.70 -9.47
N VAL A 37 13.09 2.03 -9.35
CA VAL A 37 13.35 2.97 -10.45
C VAL A 37 13.73 4.35 -9.92
N ARG A 38 14.93 4.82 -10.29
CA ARG A 38 15.42 6.20 -10.05
C ARG A 38 15.74 6.97 -11.33
N VAL A 39 15.43 6.39 -12.49
CA VAL A 39 15.89 6.93 -13.78
C VAL A 39 15.17 8.23 -14.15
N PHE A 40 13.90 8.40 -13.74
CA PHE A 40 13.14 9.62 -14.02
C PHE A 40 12.76 10.37 -12.75
N ARG A 41 13.10 11.67 -12.69
CA ARG A 41 12.75 12.57 -11.57
C ARG A 41 11.25 12.61 -11.27
N TRP A 42 10.40 12.50 -12.29
CA TRP A 42 8.95 12.57 -12.12
C TRP A 42 8.40 11.34 -11.38
N GLU A 43 8.95 10.15 -11.61
CA GLU A 43 8.53 8.94 -10.90
C GLU A 43 8.87 8.99 -9.41
N GLN A 44 10.01 9.59 -9.09
CA GLN A 44 10.49 9.77 -7.73
C GLN A 44 9.61 10.76 -6.95
N SER A 45 9.14 11.82 -7.62
CA SER A 45 8.18 12.78 -7.04
C SER A 45 6.82 12.15 -6.75
N VAL A 46 6.28 11.36 -7.68
CA VAL A 46 4.97 10.71 -7.51
C VAL A 46 5.01 9.64 -6.42
N SER A 47 6.03 8.78 -6.42
CA SER A 47 6.14 7.69 -5.43
C SER A 47 6.50 8.22 -4.03
N GLY A 48 7.35 9.25 -3.96
CA GLY A 48 7.73 9.90 -2.71
C GLY A 48 6.58 10.68 -2.07
N GLY A 49 5.81 11.42 -2.88
CA GLY A 49 4.63 12.15 -2.40
C GLY A 49 3.61 11.21 -1.76
N LEU A 50 3.34 10.07 -2.38
CA LEU A 50 2.42 9.07 -1.83
C LEU A 50 2.88 8.51 -0.48
N LEU A 51 4.19 8.26 -0.34
CA LEU A 51 4.77 7.74 0.89
C LEU A 51 4.63 8.75 2.03
N VAL A 52 4.89 10.04 1.75
CA VAL A 52 4.71 11.12 2.72
C VAL A 52 3.24 11.27 3.10
N THR A 53 2.32 11.30 2.11
CA THR A 53 0.88 11.41 2.37
C THR A 53 0.37 10.24 3.21
N TYR A 54 0.72 9.01 2.85
CA TYR A 54 0.33 7.82 3.60
C TYR A 54 0.88 7.85 5.04
N SER A 55 2.16 8.21 5.21
CA SER A 55 2.80 8.29 6.52
C SER A 55 2.16 9.38 7.40
N LEU A 56 1.89 10.57 6.85
CA LEU A 56 1.21 11.65 7.56
C LEU A 56 -0.19 11.24 7.99
N SER A 57 -0.96 10.60 7.10
CA SER A 57 -2.30 10.10 7.40
C SER A 57 -2.28 9.04 8.51
N THR A 58 -1.33 8.10 8.47
CA THR A 58 -1.18 7.09 9.53
C THR A 58 -0.77 7.70 10.87
N LEU A 59 0.13 8.68 10.88
CA LEU A 59 0.63 9.34 12.09
C LEU A 59 -0.45 10.20 12.75
N GLY A 60 -1.12 11.06 11.97
CA GLY A 60 -2.19 11.93 12.48
C GLY A 60 -3.33 11.14 13.11
N LEU A 61 -3.66 9.98 12.54
CA LEU A 61 -4.70 9.12 13.10
C LEU A 61 -4.25 8.25 14.25
N ALA A 62 -2.98 7.83 14.31
CA ALA A 62 -2.45 7.16 15.49
C ALA A 62 -2.54 8.10 16.71
N LEU A 63 -2.29 9.40 16.49
CA LEU A 63 -2.45 10.45 17.50
C LEU A 63 -3.94 10.68 17.85
N CYS A 64 -4.84 10.80 16.87
CA CYS A 64 -6.27 10.95 17.14
C CYS A 64 -6.87 9.73 17.85
N ALA A 65 -6.47 8.50 17.49
CA ALA A 65 -6.93 7.29 18.14
C ALA A 65 -6.44 7.17 19.59
N GLY A 66 -5.24 7.68 19.89
CA GLY A 66 -4.72 7.79 21.25
C GLY A 66 -5.47 8.80 22.12
N ILE A 67 -6.08 9.82 21.51
CA ILE A 67 -6.83 10.87 22.22
C ILE A 67 -8.30 10.49 22.44
N GLU A 68 -8.98 9.90 21.44
CA GLU A 68 -10.44 9.73 21.46
C GLU A 68 -10.96 8.32 21.82
N ARG A 69 -10.13 7.39 22.29
CA ARG A 69 -10.53 5.96 22.46
C ARG A 69 -11.18 5.38 21.18
N CYS A 70 -10.79 5.87 20.00
CA CYS A 70 -11.31 5.31 18.75
C CYS A 70 -10.99 3.81 18.70
N GLY A 71 -12.03 2.98 18.49
CA GLY A 71 -11.85 1.55 18.37
C GLY A 71 -10.90 1.22 17.22
N GLY A 72 -9.97 0.28 17.44
CA GLY A 72 -8.95 -0.11 16.45
C GLY A 72 -9.49 -0.55 15.08
N ASN A 73 -10.81 -0.72 14.94
CA ASN A 73 -11.50 -1.00 13.67
C ASN A 73 -11.65 0.24 12.80
N ALA A 74 -12.07 1.37 13.36
CA ALA A 74 -12.24 2.60 12.60
C ALA A 74 -10.88 3.05 12.05
N PHE A 75 -9.86 2.94 12.90
CA PHE A 75 -8.47 3.20 12.53
C PHE A 75 -7.99 2.28 11.40
N GLN A 76 -8.24 0.97 11.50
CA GLN A 76 -7.84 0.02 10.46
C GLN A 76 -8.61 0.25 9.15
N ALA A 77 -9.94 0.45 9.23
CA ALA A 77 -10.77 0.63 8.06
C ALA A 77 -10.33 1.86 7.26
N PHE A 78 -9.96 2.92 7.97
CA PHE A 78 -9.38 4.10 7.37
C PHE A 78 -8.02 3.83 6.73
N ILE A 79 -7.06 3.22 7.46
CA ILE A 79 -5.72 2.98 6.91
C ILE A 79 -5.78 2.10 5.67
N CYS A 80 -6.56 1.02 5.72
CA CYS A 80 -6.70 0.10 4.61
C CYS A 80 -7.45 0.74 3.44
N GLY A 81 -8.53 1.48 3.72
CA GLY A 81 -9.30 2.21 2.70
C GLY A 81 -8.48 3.29 2.01
N VAL A 82 -7.92 4.23 2.77
CA VAL A 82 -7.11 5.33 2.22
C VAL A 82 -5.84 4.81 1.56
N GLY A 83 -5.15 3.84 2.18
CA GLY A 83 -3.99 3.20 1.57
C GLY A 83 -4.35 2.56 0.23
N SER A 84 -5.45 1.78 0.17
CA SER A 84 -5.89 1.17 -1.10
C SER A 84 -6.19 2.20 -2.18
N ALA A 85 -6.89 3.29 -1.84
CA ALA A 85 -7.21 4.36 -2.77
C ALA A 85 -5.95 5.06 -3.29
N LEU A 86 -5.01 5.39 -2.39
CA LEU A 86 -3.75 6.04 -2.76
C LEU A 86 -2.92 5.14 -3.70
N PHE A 87 -2.75 3.87 -3.37
CA PHE A 87 -1.97 2.95 -4.21
C PHE A 87 -2.63 2.67 -5.56
N ALA A 88 -3.97 2.63 -5.62
CA ALA A 88 -4.73 2.51 -6.87
C ALA A 88 -4.57 3.76 -7.74
N VAL A 89 -4.71 4.96 -7.16
CA VAL A 89 -4.48 6.24 -7.85
C VAL A 89 -3.04 6.32 -8.37
N ASN A 90 -2.06 5.82 -7.61
CA ASN A 90 -0.67 5.77 -8.04
C ASN A 90 -0.46 4.88 -9.25
N ALA A 91 -0.98 3.65 -9.21
CA ALA A 91 -0.94 2.73 -10.34
C ALA A 91 -1.55 3.38 -11.59
N ALA A 92 -2.74 3.98 -11.44
CA ALA A 92 -3.43 4.67 -12.53
C ALA A 92 -2.63 5.87 -13.06
N THR A 93 -2.01 6.66 -12.18
CA THR A 93 -1.24 7.84 -12.57
C THR A 93 0.04 7.46 -13.32
N ILE A 94 0.78 6.46 -12.82
CA ILE A 94 1.99 5.94 -13.49
C ILE A 94 1.62 5.36 -14.85
N TRP A 95 0.57 4.52 -14.91
CA TRP A 95 0.11 3.92 -16.16
C TRP A 95 -0.35 4.97 -17.18
N ARG A 96 -1.15 5.95 -16.73
CA ARG A 96 -1.65 7.02 -17.60
C ARG A 96 -0.52 7.90 -18.13
N ARG A 97 0.49 8.22 -17.31
CA ARG A 97 1.66 8.98 -17.76
C ARG A 97 2.52 8.19 -18.75
N TRP A 98 2.73 6.90 -18.51
CA TRP A 98 3.46 6.05 -19.44
C TRP A 98 2.75 5.89 -20.78
N ARG A 99 1.42 5.76 -20.79
CA ARG A 99 0.63 5.64 -22.01
C ARG A 99 0.65 6.93 -22.86
N ASN A 100 0.72 8.08 -22.21
CA ASN A 100 0.70 9.41 -22.84
C ASN A 100 2.10 10.05 -22.89
N VAL A 101 3.16 9.24 -22.91
CA VAL A 101 4.52 9.77 -22.93
C VAL A 101 4.86 10.33 -24.33
N ASP A 102 5.48 11.51 -24.35
CA ASP A 102 5.92 12.20 -25.58
C ASP A 102 6.95 11.36 -26.36
N ASP A 103 7.04 11.59 -27.67
CA ASP A 103 7.95 10.86 -28.56
C ASP A 103 9.41 10.92 -28.09
N LEU A 104 9.87 12.07 -27.57
CA LEU A 104 11.21 12.20 -26.99
C LEU A 104 11.45 11.20 -25.85
N THR A 105 10.44 10.99 -24.99
CA THR A 105 10.56 10.06 -23.86
C THR A 105 10.54 8.61 -24.34
N ARG A 106 9.85 8.31 -25.45
CA ARG A 106 9.91 6.99 -26.09
C ARG A 106 11.29 6.72 -26.69
N VAL A 107 11.87 7.66 -27.42
CA VAL A 107 13.22 7.52 -28.00
C VAL A 107 14.27 7.34 -26.90
N VAL A 108 14.17 8.11 -25.81
CA VAL A 108 15.06 7.93 -24.64
C VAL A 108 14.85 6.55 -24.00
N ALA A 109 13.61 6.06 -23.89
CA ALA A 109 13.34 4.72 -23.36
C ALA A 109 13.92 3.61 -24.25
N GLU A 110 13.84 3.75 -25.57
CA GLU A 110 14.43 2.81 -26.55
C GLU A 110 15.97 2.81 -26.49
N LEU A 111 16.59 4.00 -26.37
CA LEU A 111 18.04 4.13 -26.17
C LEU A 111 18.50 3.49 -24.86
N LEU A 112 17.73 3.70 -23.78
CA LEU A 112 18.00 3.07 -22.49
C LEU A 112 17.85 1.56 -22.56
N ASP A 113 16.88 1.05 -23.33
CA ASP A 113 16.71 -0.38 -23.54
C ASP A 113 17.89 -0.99 -24.32
N ALA A 114 18.40 -0.29 -25.33
CA ALA A 114 19.62 -0.67 -26.06
C ALA A 114 20.86 -0.69 -25.15
N LEU A 115 20.89 0.15 -24.10
CA LEU A 115 21.92 0.14 -23.05
C LEU A 115 21.65 -0.90 -21.95
N GLY A 116 20.64 -1.76 -22.10
CA GLY A 116 20.28 -2.83 -21.17
C GLY A 116 19.32 -2.42 -20.05
N VAL A 117 18.85 -1.16 -20.04
CA VAL A 117 17.91 -0.63 -19.06
C VAL A 117 16.47 -0.74 -19.59
N ARG A 118 15.83 -1.87 -19.30
CA ARG A 118 14.43 -2.18 -19.70
C ARG A 118 13.40 -1.33 -18.95
N LEU A 119 13.21 -0.11 -19.42
CA LEU A 119 12.37 0.88 -18.74
C LEU A 119 10.88 0.51 -18.72
N GLY A 120 10.35 0.00 -19.83
CA GLY A 120 8.96 -0.45 -19.90
C GLY A 120 8.66 -1.56 -18.89
N ARG A 121 9.60 -2.50 -18.69
CA ARG A 121 9.47 -3.57 -17.68
C ARG A 121 9.44 -3.00 -16.26
N GLN A 122 10.30 -2.02 -15.98
CA GLN A 122 10.36 -1.35 -14.68
C GLN A 122 9.04 -0.64 -14.32
N ILE A 123 8.45 0.06 -15.28
CA ILE A 123 7.16 0.74 -15.09
C ILE A 123 6.04 -0.27 -14.84
N ILE A 124 5.99 -1.37 -15.59
CA ILE A 124 5.01 -2.44 -15.38
C ILE A 124 5.15 -3.02 -13.97
N ILE A 125 6.37 -3.35 -13.53
CA ILE A 125 6.62 -3.86 -12.17
C ILE A 125 6.10 -2.87 -11.12
N LYS A 126 6.31 -1.57 -11.31
CA LYS A 126 5.88 -0.53 -10.38
C LYS A 126 4.35 -0.36 -10.37
N VAL A 127 3.69 -0.46 -11.53
CA VAL A 127 2.23 -0.48 -11.58
C VAL A 127 1.68 -1.71 -10.84
N LEU A 128 2.26 -2.89 -11.10
CA LEU A 128 1.86 -4.16 -10.46
C LEU A 128 2.06 -4.13 -8.94
N LEU A 129 3.21 -3.66 -8.46
CA LEU A 129 3.47 -3.54 -7.02
C LEU A 129 2.47 -2.58 -6.35
N SER A 130 2.11 -1.47 -7.01
CA SER A 130 1.10 -0.55 -6.49
C SER A 130 -0.29 -1.18 -6.48
N THR A 131 -0.68 -1.89 -7.54
CA THR A 131 -1.98 -2.58 -7.59
C THR A 131 -2.04 -3.71 -6.56
N ALA A 132 -0.98 -4.50 -6.41
CA ALA A 132 -0.89 -5.56 -5.42
C ALA A 132 -1.03 -5.00 -4.00
N THR A 133 -0.37 -3.88 -3.68
CA THR A 133 -0.50 -3.22 -2.38
C THR A 133 -1.93 -2.75 -2.14
N ALA A 134 -2.58 -2.17 -3.15
CA ALA A 134 -3.97 -1.72 -3.03
C ALA A 134 -4.93 -2.90 -2.78
N VAL A 135 -4.75 -4.00 -3.51
CA VAL A 135 -5.56 -5.22 -3.36
C VAL A 135 -5.35 -5.85 -1.98
N LEU A 136 -4.12 -5.94 -1.49
CA LEU A 136 -3.84 -6.49 -0.16
C LEU A 136 -4.51 -5.69 0.95
N LEU A 137 -4.49 -4.35 0.86
CA LEU A 137 -5.19 -3.48 1.80
C LEU A 137 -6.71 -3.63 1.70
N LEU A 138 -7.28 -3.78 0.50
CA LEU A 138 -8.70 -4.08 0.32
C LEU A 138 -9.08 -5.45 0.90
N VAL A 139 -8.24 -6.46 0.70
CA VAL A 139 -8.45 -7.78 1.29
C VAL A 139 -8.41 -7.67 2.81
N ASP A 140 -7.44 -6.98 3.40
CA ASP A 140 -7.38 -6.78 4.86
C ASP A 140 -8.63 -6.05 5.38
N LEU A 141 -9.12 -5.05 4.64
CA LEU A 141 -10.33 -4.31 4.97
C LEU A 141 -11.58 -5.18 4.96
N VAL A 142 -11.72 -6.08 3.99
CA VAL A 142 -12.91 -6.94 3.81
C VAL A 142 -12.85 -8.18 4.71
N LEU A 143 -11.67 -8.78 4.90
CA LEU A 143 -11.49 -9.99 5.70
C LEU A 143 -11.57 -9.71 7.20
N SER A 144 -11.14 -8.53 7.64
CA SER A 144 -11.13 -8.14 9.06
C SER A 144 -12.50 -8.16 9.77
N PRO A 145 -13.61 -7.69 9.16
CA PRO A 145 -14.93 -7.85 9.75
C PRO A 145 -15.45 -9.29 9.64
N LEU A 146 -15.12 -10.04 8.57
CA LEU A 146 -15.58 -11.43 8.36
C LEU A 146 -14.94 -12.44 9.32
N LEU A 147 -13.69 -12.20 9.72
CA LEU A 147 -12.94 -13.05 10.65
C LEU A 147 -13.26 -12.75 12.12
N ARG A 148 -14.16 -11.80 12.40
CA ARG A 148 -14.66 -11.58 13.76
C ARG A 148 -15.91 -12.41 13.99
N PRO A 149 -15.97 -13.22 15.06
CA PRO A 149 -17.23 -13.76 15.50
C PRO A 149 -18.20 -12.60 15.80
N TYR A 150 -19.44 -12.74 15.35
CA TYR A 150 -20.55 -11.86 15.71
C TYR A 150 -20.64 -11.81 17.25
N ASP A 151 -20.44 -10.62 17.84
CA ASP A 151 -20.90 -10.31 19.19
C ASP A 151 -22.37 -9.86 19.11
#